data_AF-A0A1A3N126-F1
#
_entry.id   AF-A0A1A3N126-F1
#
_cell.length_a   1.000
_cell.length_b   1.000
_cell.length_c   1.000
_cell.angle_alpha   90.00
_cell.angle_beta   90.00
_cell.angle_gamma   90.00
#
_symmetry.space_group_name_H-M   'P 1'
#
loop_
_entity.id
_entity.type
_entity.pdbx_description
1 polymer ?
#
loop_
_entity_poly.entity_id
_entity_poly.type
_entity_poly.pdbx_seq_one_letter_code
_entity_poly.pdbx_strand_id
1 'polypeptide(L)'
;MSIPVDEMTADARAVIAELLELRGQPIVLTPAAGTVTVKPGGGKDYDADAAPRASQVFAKFNTHKDDGAERSQSDRGTVRKFEFDLIGAHDAVIGEGDTWEDDAATYEVQVVDRTQPYQVKATVTAFLKVAGHSFG
;
A
#
# COMPACT_ATOMS: atom_id res chain seq x y z
N MET A 1 33.21 4.30 22.68
CA MET A 1 32.08 5.17 23.05
C MET A 1 30.89 4.63 22.29
N SER A 2 29.96 3.94 22.95
CA SER A 2 28.75 3.38 22.33
C SER A 2 27.66 4.46 22.35
N ILE A 3 27.16 4.83 21.18
CA ILE A 3 26.02 5.74 21.06
C ILE A 3 24.79 5.00 21.64
N PRO A 4 23.99 5.62 22.52
CA PRO A 4 22.75 5.01 22.98
C PRO A 4 21.81 4.77 21.79
N VAL A 5 21.19 3.59 21.75
CA VAL A 5 20.31 3.13 20.65
C VAL A 5 19.13 4.09 20.38
N ASP A 6 18.74 4.86 21.40
CA ASP A 6 17.69 5.86 21.33
C ASP A 6 18.08 7.05 20.42
N GLU A 7 19.31 7.56 20.52
CA GLU A 7 19.82 8.65 19.66
C GLU A 7 19.91 8.19 18.20
N MET A 8 20.37 6.96 17.95
CA MET A 8 20.48 6.41 16.60
C MET A 8 19.11 6.24 15.93
N THR A 9 18.06 6.01 16.73
CA THR A 9 16.67 5.92 16.23
C THR A 9 16.11 7.30 15.90
N ALA A 10 16.46 8.33 16.68
CA ALA A 10 16.05 9.71 16.43
C ALA A 10 16.65 10.25 15.12
N ASP A 11 17.96 10.03 14.90
CA ASP A 11 18.64 10.42 13.65
C ASP A 11 18.02 9.70 12.45
N ALA A 12 17.76 8.40 12.56
CA ALA A 12 17.11 7.64 11.49
C ALA A 12 15.71 8.18 11.18
N ARG A 13 14.92 8.55 12.20
CA ARG A 13 13.59 9.17 12.00
C ARG A 13 13.69 10.52 11.29
N ALA A 14 14.70 11.33 11.59
CA ALA A 14 14.92 12.60 10.90
C ALA A 14 15.20 12.39 9.40
N VAL A 15 16.03 11.41 9.06
CA VAL A 15 16.30 11.04 7.65
C VAL A 15 15.03 10.57 6.94
N ILE A 16 14.17 9.78 7.61
CA ILE A 16 12.89 9.36 7.04
C ILE A 16 11.94 10.55 6.85
N ALA A 17 11.91 11.50 7.79
CA ALA A 17 11.12 12.72 7.63
C ALA A 17 11.59 13.53 6.41
N GLU A 18 12.89 13.76 6.26
CA GLU A 18 13.45 14.43 5.07
C GLU A 18 13.11 13.69 3.77
N LEU A 19 13.15 12.35 3.78
CA LEU A 19 12.75 11.55 2.63
C LEU A 19 11.28 11.79 2.26
N LEU A 20 10.38 11.79 3.26
CA LEU A 20 8.96 12.02 3.05
C LEU A 20 8.67 13.46 2.61
N GLU A 21 9.45 14.44 3.05
CA GLU A 21 9.33 15.82 2.54
C GLU A 21 9.73 15.93 1.06
N LEU A 22 10.79 15.21 0.64
CA LEU A 22 11.32 15.30 -0.73
C LEU A 22 10.57 14.43 -1.74
N ARG A 23 10.06 13.27 -1.32
CA ARG A 23 9.51 12.22 -2.20
C ARG A 23 8.16 11.69 -1.77
N GLY A 24 7.66 12.12 -0.62
CA GLY A 24 6.39 11.67 -0.09
C GLY A 24 5.21 12.21 -0.88
N GLN A 25 4.15 11.42 -0.93
CA GLN A 25 2.88 11.78 -1.53
C GLN A 25 1.76 11.49 -0.53
N PRO A 26 0.73 12.34 -0.44
CA PRO A 26 -0.42 12.07 0.39
C PRO A 26 -1.22 10.91 -0.23
N ILE A 27 -1.44 9.86 0.56
CA ILE A 27 -2.23 8.69 0.18
C ILE A 27 -3.32 8.47 1.23
N VAL A 28 -4.54 8.25 0.75
CA VAL A 28 -5.68 7.85 1.56
C VAL A 28 -5.88 6.36 1.34
N LEU A 29 -5.64 5.58 2.39
CA LEU A 29 -5.79 4.12 2.36
C LEU A 29 -7.22 3.73 2.75
N THR A 30 -7.85 2.90 1.94
CA THR A 30 -9.10 2.22 2.27
C THR A 30 -8.75 0.86 2.87
N PRO A 31 -9.10 0.57 4.13
CA PRO A 31 -8.79 -0.72 4.72
C PRO A 31 -9.45 -1.88 3.97
N ALA A 32 -8.79 -3.04 3.93
CA ALA A 32 -9.45 -4.26 3.51
C ALA A 32 -10.73 -4.45 4.34
N ALA A 33 -11.88 -4.64 3.67
CA ALA A 33 -13.16 -4.93 4.33
C ALA A 33 -12.99 -6.15 5.26
N GLY A 34 -12.92 -5.88 6.56
CA GLY A 34 -12.43 -6.84 7.56
C GLY A 34 -13.49 -7.41 8.49
N THR A 35 -14.69 -6.84 8.56
CA THR A 35 -15.76 -7.40 9.40
C THR A 35 -16.65 -8.31 8.57
N VAL A 36 -16.41 -9.62 8.74
CA VAL A 36 -17.37 -10.66 8.35
C VAL A 36 -18.47 -10.67 9.39
N THR A 37 -19.63 -10.15 9.06
CA THR A 37 -20.82 -10.30 9.91
C THR A 37 -21.48 -11.63 9.54
N VAL A 38 -21.41 -12.61 10.45
CA VAL A 38 -22.11 -13.88 10.27
C VAL A 38 -23.59 -13.65 10.58
N LYS A 39 -24.44 -13.76 9.56
CA LYS A 39 -25.90 -13.71 9.77
C LYS A 39 -26.39 -14.96 10.49
N PRO A 40 -27.40 -14.85 11.37
CA PRO A 40 -28.16 -16.01 11.86
C PRO A 40 -28.88 -16.64 10.65
N GLY A 41 -28.23 -17.60 10.00
CA GLY A 41 -28.65 -18.15 8.70
C GLY A 41 -27.51 -18.65 7.81
N GLY A 42 -26.24 -18.44 8.21
CA GLY A 42 -25.07 -19.03 7.51
C GLY A 42 -24.55 -18.21 6.33
N GLY A 43 -25.16 -17.05 6.04
CA GLY A 43 -24.62 -16.06 5.10
C GLY A 43 -23.51 -15.24 5.74
N LYS A 44 -22.45 -14.97 4.98
CA LYS A 44 -21.41 -13.98 5.33
C LYS A 44 -21.78 -12.67 4.66
N ASP A 45 -22.02 -11.64 5.46
CA ASP A 45 -21.96 -10.27 4.97
C ASP A 45 -20.54 -9.77 5.12
N TYR A 46 -20.04 -9.11 4.08
CA TYR A 46 -18.83 -8.32 4.15
C TYR A 46 -19.31 -6.90 4.44
N ASP A 47 -18.85 -6.29 5.53
CA ASP A 47 -19.09 -4.86 5.74
C ASP A 47 -18.55 -4.11 4.52
N ALA A 48 -19.46 -3.57 3.73
CA ALA A 48 -19.12 -2.70 2.62
C ALA A 48 -18.46 -1.45 3.21
N ASP A 49 -17.22 -1.22 2.79
CA ASP A 49 -16.50 0.04 2.98
C ASP A 49 -16.13 0.36 4.43
N ALA A 50 -15.06 -0.28 4.93
CA ALA A 50 -14.33 0.27 6.06
C ALA A 50 -13.94 1.73 5.74
N ALA A 51 -14.25 2.64 6.67
CA ALA A 51 -14.01 4.07 6.45
C ALA A 51 -12.54 4.31 6.06
N PRO A 52 -12.26 5.10 5.00
CA PRO A 52 -10.90 5.43 4.61
C PRO A 52 -10.12 6.01 5.79
N ARG A 53 -8.84 5.64 5.88
CA ARG A 53 -7.92 6.20 6.87
C ARG A 53 -7.68 7.68 6.58
N ALA A 54 -7.22 8.42 7.59
CA ALA A 54 -6.72 9.77 7.36
C ALA A 54 -5.59 9.76 6.31
N SER A 55 -5.51 10.82 5.50
CA SER A 55 -4.43 10.97 4.54
C SER A 55 -3.08 10.97 5.26
N GLN A 56 -2.15 10.16 4.75
CA GLN A 56 -0.81 10.00 5.29
C GLN A 56 0.22 10.12 4.17
N VAL A 57 1.42 10.59 4.51
CA VAL A 57 2.49 10.79 3.53
C VAL A 57 3.32 9.53 3.42
N PHE A 58 3.46 9.03 2.19
CA PHE A 58 4.27 7.87 1.87
C PHE A 58 5.17 8.13 0.66
N ALA A 59 6.41 7.65 0.70
CA ALA A 59 7.29 7.60 -0.46
C ALA A 59 7.14 6.25 -1.18
N LYS A 60 6.94 6.28 -2.51
CA LYS A 60 6.75 5.09 -3.36
C LYS A 60 7.97 4.87 -4.24
N PHE A 61 8.53 3.66 -4.23
CA PHE A 61 9.70 3.25 -5.01
C PHE A 61 9.37 2.03 -5.86
N ASN A 62 9.68 2.08 -7.15
CA ASN A 62 9.52 0.91 -8.03
C ASN A 62 10.63 -0.10 -7.73
N THR A 63 10.28 -1.34 -7.41
CA THR A 63 11.27 -2.38 -7.07
C THR A 63 11.78 -3.14 -8.30
N HIS A 64 11.17 -2.93 -9.48
CA HIS A 64 11.43 -3.65 -10.73
C HIS A 64 11.37 -5.19 -10.62
N LYS A 65 10.85 -5.74 -9.51
CA LYS A 65 10.83 -7.18 -9.24
C LYS A 65 9.76 -7.92 -10.02
N ASP A 66 8.64 -7.26 -10.29
CA ASP A 66 7.55 -7.80 -11.11
C ASP A 66 7.29 -6.89 -12.32
N ASP A 67 7.80 -7.29 -13.48
CA ASP A 67 7.29 -6.87 -14.80
C ASP A 67 6.55 -8.06 -15.43
N GLY A 68 5.51 -8.51 -14.71
CA GLY A 68 4.74 -9.71 -15.03
C GLY A 68 3.47 -9.37 -15.80
N ALA A 69 3.39 -9.77 -17.07
CA ALA A 69 2.14 -9.78 -17.82
C ALA A 69 1.34 -11.05 -17.47
N GLU A 70 0.52 -11.01 -16.41
CA GLU A 70 -0.43 -12.11 -16.17
C GLU A 70 -1.61 -12.02 -17.14
N ARG A 71 -1.81 -13.08 -17.93
CA ARG A 71 -3.04 -13.27 -18.68
C ARG A 71 -4.11 -13.76 -17.70
N SER A 72 -5.08 -12.91 -17.39
CA SER A 72 -6.27 -13.34 -16.63
C SER A 72 -6.94 -14.51 -17.35
N GLN A 73 -7.19 -15.63 -16.65
CA GLN A 73 -7.93 -16.79 -17.20
C GLN A 73 -9.44 -16.57 -17.22
N SER A 74 -9.93 -15.52 -16.55
CA SER A 74 -11.33 -15.10 -16.57
C SER A 74 -11.40 -13.64 -17.03
N ASP A 75 -12.03 -13.42 -18.18
CA ASP A 75 -12.32 -12.12 -18.80
C ASP A 75 -11.14 -11.27 -19.31
N ARG A 76 -10.90 -11.41 -20.63
CA ARG A 76 -10.44 -10.41 -21.62
C ARG A 76 -9.70 -9.14 -21.13
N GLY A 77 -8.58 -9.30 -20.43
CA GLY A 77 -7.62 -8.21 -20.22
C GLY A 77 -6.25 -8.71 -19.76
N THR A 78 -5.16 -8.19 -20.36
CA THR A 78 -3.83 -8.30 -19.75
C THR A 78 -3.73 -7.21 -18.70
N VAL A 79 -3.89 -7.55 -17.42
CA VAL A 79 -3.65 -6.60 -16.32
C VAL A 79 -2.14 -6.60 -16.09
N ARG A 80 -1.47 -5.49 -16.47
CA ARG A 80 -0.05 -5.31 -16.12
C ARG A 80 0.04 -5.02 -14.64
N LYS A 81 0.89 -5.77 -13.95
CA LYS A 81 1.16 -5.61 -12.52
C LYS A 81 2.60 -5.12 -12.31
N PHE A 82 2.78 -4.22 -11.36
CA PHE A 82 4.11 -3.81 -10.89
C PHE A 82 4.17 -3.85 -9.37
N GLU A 83 5.34 -4.21 -8.85
CA GLU A 83 5.61 -4.16 -7.41
C GLU A 83 6.30 -2.83 -7.05
N PHE A 84 5.85 -2.23 -5.95
CA PHE A 84 6.41 -1.04 -5.35
C PHE A 84 6.71 -1.26 -3.87
N ASP A 85 7.78 -0.64 -3.39
CA ASP A 85 8.03 -0.42 -1.98
C ASP A 85 7.44 0.92 -1.55
N LEU A 86 6.64 0.90 -0.50
CA LEU A 86 6.08 2.05 0.18
C LEU A 86 6.84 2.28 1.48
N ILE A 87 7.32 3.49 1.71
CA ILE A 87 7.97 3.89 2.96
C ILE A 87 7.12 4.97 3.62
N GLY A 88 6.74 4.74 4.86
CA GLY A 88 6.01 5.69 5.70
C GLY A 88 6.76 5.96 7.01
N ALA A 89 6.27 6.96 7.75
CA ALA A 89 6.76 7.26 9.09
C ALA A 89 6.55 6.06 10.04
N HIS A 90 7.30 6.04 11.15
CA HIS A 90 7.23 4.97 12.15
C HIS A 90 5.83 4.71 12.75
N ASP A 91 4.96 5.72 12.73
CA ASP A 91 3.60 5.73 13.24
C ASP A 91 2.55 5.61 12.11
N ALA A 92 2.98 5.32 10.88
CA ALA A 92 2.08 5.17 9.74
C ALA A 92 1.10 4.01 9.95
N VAL A 93 -0.18 4.34 9.77
CA VAL A 93 -1.31 3.42 9.88
C VAL A 93 -1.58 2.81 8.49
N ILE A 94 -1.08 1.61 8.27
CA ILE A 94 -1.19 0.83 7.02
C ILE A 94 -1.41 -0.65 7.34
N GLY A 95 -2.36 -1.30 6.69
CA GLY A 95 -2.67 -2.72 6.84
C GLY A 95 -2.43 -3.51 5.56
N GLU A 96 -2.18 -4.81 5.68
CA GLU A 96 -2.22 -5.72 4.54
C GLU A 96 -3.66 -5.77 3.98
N GLY A 97 -3.78 -5.75 2.66
CA GLY A 97 -5.03 -5.61 1.94
C GLY A 97 -5.60 -4.18 1.90
N ASP A 98 -4.98 -3.20 2.55
CA ASP A 98 -5.35 -1.80 2.35
C ASP A 98 -5.17 -1.43 0.86
N THR A 99 -6.08 -0.65 0.32
CA THR A 99 -6.08 -0.25 -1.09
C THR A 99 -6.14 1.26 -1.25
N TRP A 100 -5.64 1.74 -2.38
CA TRP A 100 -5.95 3.09 -2.87
C TRP A 100 -5.90 3.10 -4.40
N GLU A 101 -6.40 4.16 -5.02
CA GLU A 101 -6.33 4.33 -6.46
C GLU A 101 -5.82 5.71 -6.87
N ASP A 102 -5.19 5.76 -8.03
CA ASP A 102 -4.94 7.00 -8.78
C ASP A 102 -5.47 6.85 -10.22
N ASP A 103 -5.17 7.82 -11.09
CA ASP A 103 -5.59 7.79 -12.49
C ASP A 103 -4.99 6.62 -13.29
N ALA A 104 -3.85 6.08 -12.86
CA ALA A 104 -3.08 5.08 -13.58
C ALA A 104 -3.33 3.64 -13.10
N ALA A 105 -3.54 3.43 -11.81
CA ALA A 105 -3.63 2.09 -11.22
C ALA A 105 -4.48 2.04 -9.95
N THR A 106 -4.92 0.83 -9.63
CA THR A 106 -5.38 0.47 -8.28
C THR A 106 -4.20 -0.20 -7.57
N TYR A 107 -3.93 0.18 -6.33
CA TYR A 107 -2.82 -0.33 -5.54
C TYR A 107 -3.35 -1.11 -4.34
N GLU A 108 -2.70 -2.21 -4.02
CA GLU A 108 -3.03 -3.05 -2.88
C GLU A 108 -1.77 -3.37 -2.08
N VAL A 109 -1.83 -3.11 -0.78
CA VAL A 109 -0.77 -3.44 0.17
C VAL A 109 -0.72 -4.96 0.37
N GLN A 110 0.39 -5.58 0.04
CA GLN A 110 0.57 -7.03 0.14
C GLN A 110 1.19 -7.43 1.48
N VAL A 111 2.26 -6.76 1.87
CA VAL A 111 3.06 -7.09 3.06
C VAL A 111 3.43 -5.81 3.78
N VAL A 112 3.35 -5.79 5.11
CA VAL A 112 3.79 -4.66 5.93
C VAL A 112 4.90 -5.08 6.90
N ASP A 113 6.09 -4.50 6.73
CA ASP A 113 7.26 -4.67 7.58
C ASP A 113 7.39 -3.50 8.58
N ARG A 114 7.38 -3.86 9.87
CA ARG A 114 7.57 -2.96 11.03
C ARG A 114 8.78 -3.32 11.88
N THR A 115 9.70 -4.13 11.35
CA THR A 115 10.90 -4.56 12.07
C THR A 115 11.85 -3.39 12.39
N GLN A 116 11.76 -2.30 11.63
CA GLN A 116 12.55 -1.09 11.84
C GLN A 116 11.77 -0.09 12.70
N PRO A 117 12.30 0.34 13.86
CA PRO A 117 11.56 1.20 14.82
C PRO A 117 11.43 2.67 14.38
N TYR A 118 11.98 3.03 13.22
CA TYR A 118 12.02 4.39 12.68
C TYR A 118 11.20 4.56 11.39
N GLN A 119 10.70 3.47 10.78
CA GLN A 119 9.88 3.53 9.57
C GLN A 119 8.91 2.36 9.50
N VAL A 120 7.85 2.53 8.69
CA VAL A 120 7.04 1.42 8.23
C VAL A 120 7.34 1.22 6.74
N LYS A 121 7.69 -0.01 6.38
CA LYS A 121 7.88 -0.40 4.97
C LYS A 121 6.74 -1.31 4.56
N ALA A 122 6.22 -1.14 3.35
CA ALA A 122 5.22 -2.06 2.81
C ALA A 122 5.53 -2.39 1.34
N THR A 123 5.23 -3.62 0.95
CA THR A 123 5.24 -4.04 -0.46
C THR A 123 3.84 -3.91 -1.01
N VAL A 124 3.73 -3.33 -2.21
CA VAL A 124 2.47 -2.94 -2.83
C VAL A 124 2.44 -3.45 -4.26
N THR A 125 1.33 -4.07 -4.63
CA THR A 125 1.06 -4.43 -6.03
C THR A 125 0.19 -3.34 -6.67
N ALA A 126 0.65 -2.81 -7.79
CA ALA A 126 -0.14 -1.90 -8.63
C ALA A 126 -0.76 -2.68 -9.80
N PHE A 127 -2.08 -2.59 -9.95
CA PHE A 127 -2.84 -3.12 -11.05
C PHE A 127 -3.17 -1.98 -12.01
N LEU A 128 -2.55 -1.96 -13.19
CA LEU A 128 -2.76 -0.86 -14.14
C LEU A 128 -4.20 -0.85 -14.65
N LYS A 129 -4.80 0.34 -14.61
CA LYS A 129 -6.04 0.65 -15.31
C LYS A 129 -5.71 0.67 -16.80
N VAL A 130 -5.83 -0.47 -17.48
CA VAL A 130 -5.63 -0.53 -18.93
C VAL A 130 -6.68 0.38 -19.55
N ALA A 131 -6.25 1.49 -20.16
CA ALA A 131 -7.13 2.31 -21.00
C ALA A 131 -7.69 1.38 -22.07
N GLY A 132 -8.97 1.01 -21.94
CA GLY A 132 -9.65 0.26 -22.96
C GLY A 132 -9.52 1.03 -24.26
N HIS A 133 -8.84 0.44 -25.24
CA HIS A 133 -9.21 0.68 -26.63
C HIS A 133 -10.65 0.19 -26.76
N SER A 134 -11.62 1.04 -26.42
CA SER A 134 -12.96 0.89 -26.98
C SER A 134 -12.78 1.15 -28.46
N PHE A 135 -12.84 0.10 -29.26
CA PHE A 135 -13.02 0.22 -30.69
C PHE A 135 -14.21 1.15 -30.93
N GLY A 136 -13.96 2.25 -31.65
CA GLY A 136 -15.01 3.00 -32.33
C GLY A 136 -15.60 2.20 -33.48
#